data_AF-A0A940SX38-F1
#
_entry.id   AF-A0A940SX38-F1
#
_cell.length_a   1.000
_cell.length_b   1.000
_cell.length_c   1.000
_cell.angle_alpha   90.00
_cell.angle_beta   90.00
_cell.angle_gamma   90.00
#
_symmetry.space_group_name_H-M   'P 1'
#
loop_
_entity.id
_entity.type
_entity.pdbx_description
1 polymer ?
#
loop_
_entity_poly.entity_id
_entity_poly.type
_entity_poly.pdbx_seq_one_letter_code
_entity_poly.pdbx_strand_id
1 'polypeptide(L)' 'MTYFNFGSKIKSARIKKGLSQKDLADGLCTQGLVSKIEKGEVIPNALLLKDLCLKLTVSIDFILADDVLN' A
#
# COMPACT_ATOMS: atom_id res chain seq x y z
N MET A 1 -10.91 18.37 -2.75
CA MET A 1 -10.90 17.03 -2.13
C MET A 1 -9.49 16.50 -2.19
N THR A 2 -8.74 16.67 -1.11
CA THR A 2 -7.34 16.24 -0.96
C THR A 2 -7.32 14.72 -0.99
N TYR A 3 -6.83 14.13 -2.08
CA TYR A 3 -6.75 12.67 -2.19
C TYR A 3 -5.57 12.17 -1.35
N PHE A 4 -5.89 11.55 -0.23
CA PHE A 4 -4.97 10.80 0.62
C PHE A 4 -4.37 9.64 -0.20
N ASN A 5 -3.21 9.84 -0.82
CA ASN A 5 -2.70 8.90 -1.83
C ASN A 5 -1.85 7.77 -1.23
N PHE A 6 -2.33 7.15 -0.14
CA PHE A 6 -1.64 6.03 0.52
C PHE A 6 -1.45 4.83 -0.45
N GLY A 7 -2.38 4.63 -1.39
CA GLY A 7 -2.27 3.62 -2.44
C GLY A 7 -1.00 3.77 -3.29
N SER A 8 -0.66 5.01 -3.69
CA SER A 8 0.58 5.29 -4.41
C SER A 8 1.83 5.08 -3.54
N LYS A 9 1.75 5.34 -2.23
CA LYS A 9 2.86 5.08 -1.30
C LYS A 9 3.13 3.58 -1.16
N ILE A 10 2.07 2.77 -1.05
CA ILE A 10 2.17 1.30 -1.07
C ILE A 10 2.82 0.84 -2.39
N LYS A 11 2.33 1.34 -3.53
CA LYS A 11 2.90 1.02 -4.85
C LYS A 11 4.39 1.37 -4.94
N SER A 12 4.75 2.56 -4.46
CA SER A 12 6.14 3.06 -4.50
C SER A 12 7.05 2.22 -3.61
N ALA A 13 6.62 1.89 -2.39
CA ALA A 13 7.35 1.00 -1.49
C ALA A 13 7.53 -0.39 -2.11
N ARG A 14 6.48 -0.94 -2.73
CA ARG A 14 6.53 -2.24 -3.41
C ARG A 14 7.56 -2.27 -4.53
N ILE A 15 7.56 -1.26 -5.40
CA ILE A 15 8.50 -1.15 -6.53
C ILE A 15 9.94 -0.99 -6.02
N LYS A 16 10.16 -0.17 -4.98
CA LYS A 16 11.49 -0.02 -4.35
C LYS A 16 12.07 -1.33 -3.81
N LYS A 17 11.22 -2.28 -3.43
CA LYS A 17 11.63 -3.63 -3.01
C LYS A 17 11.74 -4.65 -4.15
N GLY A 18 11.45 -4.25 -5.39
CA GLY A 18 11.47 -5.15 -6.55
C GLY A 18 10.35 -6.19 -6.55
N LEU A 19 9.27 -5.99 -5.79
CA LEU A 19 8.16 -6.94 -5.69
C LEU A 19 7.13 -6.70 -6.78
N SER A 20 6.60 -7.76 -7.39
CA SER A 20 5.36 -7.68 -8.16
C SER A 20 4.15 -7.53 -7.22
N GLN A 21 2.99 -7.13 -7.76
CA GLN A 21 1.75 -7.10 -6.96
C GLN A 21 1.37 -8.50 -6.45
N LYS A 22 1.72 -9.55 -7.20
CA LYS A 22 1.53 -10.95 -6.76
C LYS A 22 2.43 -11.27 -5.58
N ASP A 23 3.70 -10.86 -5.62
CA ASP A 23 4.66 -11.10 -4.53
C ASP A 23 4.25 -10.37 -3.27
N LEU A 24 3.74 -9.13 -3.37
CA LEU A 24 3.21 -8.41 -2.22
C LEU A 24 1.96 -9.11 -1.65
N ALA A 25 1.04 -9.54 -2.52
CA ALA A 25 -0.20 -10.21 -2.13
C ALA A 25 0.01 -11.59 -1.50
N ASP A 26 1.13 -12.26 -1.81
CA ASP A 26 1.39 -13.65 -1.40
C ASP A 26 1.24 -13.86 0.11
N GLY A 27 0.40 -14.81 0.49
CA GLY A 27 0.06 -15.12 1.89
C GLY A 27 -0.83 -14.08 2.61
N LEU A 28 -1.23 -12.98 1.96
CA LEU A 28 -2.00 -11.89 2.58
C LEU A 28 -3.38 -11.70 1.93
N CYS A 29 -3.42 -11.62 0.60
CA CYS A 29 -4.65 -11.38 -0.15
C CYS A 29 -4.49 -11.74 -1.64
N THR A 30 -5.43 -11.32 -2.49
CA THR A 30 -5.31 -11.50 -3.93
C THR A 30 -4.47 -10.39 -4.56
N GLN A 31 -3.74 -10.71 -5.64
CA GLN A 31 -3.03 -9.69 -6.44
C GLN A 31 -3.99 -8.59 -6.93
N GLY A 32 -5.22 -8.96 -7.29
CA GLY A 32 -6.26 -8.02 -7.68
C GLY A 32 -6.63 -7.03 -6.56
N LEU A 33 -6.68 -7.49 -5.31
CA LEU A 33 -6.92 -6.61 -4.17
C LEU A 33 -5.78 -5.61 -3.97
N VAL A 34 -4.52 -6.06 -4.06
CA VAL A 34 -3.35 -5.15 -4.06
C VAL A 34 -3.46 -4.13 -5.18
N SER A 35 -3.84 -4.54 -6.40
CA SER A 35 -4.02 -3.59 -7.50
C SER A 35 -5.09 -2.53 -7.21
N LYS A 36 -6.22 -2.92 -6.59
CA LYS A 36 -7.29 -1.96 -6.25
C LYS A 36 -6.85 -1.00 -5.14
N ILE A 37 -6.11 -1.50 -4.15
CA ILE A 37 -5.52 -0.68 -3.09
C ILE A 37 -4.55 0.34 -3.67
N GLU A 38 -3.63 -0.08 -4.54
CA GLU A 38 -2.63 0.81 -5.15
C GLU A 38 -3.25 1.91 -6.04
N LYS A 39 -4.45 1.66 -6.57
CA LYS A 39 -5.23 2.63 -7.36
C LYS A 39 -6.16 3.51 -6.51
N GLY A 40 -6.26 3.25 -5.19
CA GLY A 40 -7.19 3.94 -4.30
C GLY A 40 -8.66 3.51 -4.49
N GLU A 41 -8.92 2.41 -5.20
CA GLU A 41 -10.27 1.88 -5.42
C GLU A 41 -10.82 1.13 -4.20
N VAL A 42 -9.93 0.62 -3.34
CA VAL A 42 -10.29 -0.11 -2.11
C VAL A 42 -9.38 0.33 -0.97
N ILE A 43 -9.99 0.61 0.18
CA ILE A 43 -9.28 0.81 1.44
C ILE A 43 -9.15 -0.56 2.13
N PRO A 44 -7.92 -1.05 2.41
CA PRO A 44 -7.74 -2.29 3.16
C PRO A 44 -8.20 -2.12 4.61
N ASN A 45 -8.63 -3.21 5.24
CA ASN A 45 -8.85 -3.18 6.69
C ASN A 45 -7.51 -3.01 7.44
N ALA A 46 -7.58 -2.69 8.73
CA ALA A 46 -6.40 -2.39 9.54
C ALA A 46 -5.39 -3.56 9.63
N LEU A 47 -5.89 -4.81 9.65
CA LEU A 47 -5.03 -6.01 9.67
C LEU A 47 -4.24 -6.14 8.37
N LEU A 48 -4.93 -6.10 7.22
CA LEU A 48 -4.29 -6.17 5.92
C LEU A 48 -3.31 -5.01 5.70
N LEU A 49 -3.67 -3.79 6.11
CA LEU A 49 -2.78 -2.64 6.02
C LEU A 49 -1.49 -2.87 6.82
N LYS A 50 -1.60 -3.36 8.06
CA LYS A 50 -0.46 -3.69 8.91
C LYS A 50 0.44 -4.74 8.25
N ASP A 51 -0.14 -5.81 7.72
CA ASP A 51 0.62 -6.90 7.11
C ASP A 51 1.34 -6.46 5.83
N LEU A 52 0.68 -5.63 5.01
CA LEU A 52 1.32 -5.01 3.84
C LEU A 52 2.49 -4.11 4.28
N CYS A 53 2.33 -3.30 5.32
CA CYS A 53 3.40 -2.45 5.84
C CYS A 53 4.60 -3.27 6.35
N LEU A 54 4.34 -4.37 7.08
CA LEU A 54 5.37 -5.29 7.55
C LEU A 54 6.17 -5.90 6.39
N LYS A 55 5.46 -6.42 5.37
CA LYS A 55 6.10 -7.01 4.18
C LYS A 55 6.89 -5.97 3.38
N LEU A 56 6.41 -4.74 3.35
CA LEU A 56 7.10 -3.60 2.74
C LEU A 56 8.20 -3.00 3.64
N THR A 57 8.31 -3.41 4.90
CA THR A 57 9.27 -2.84 5.87
C THR A 57 9.16 -1.30 5.93
N VAL A 58 7.92 -0.81 6.00
CA VAL A 58 7.59 0.60 6.16
C VAL A 58 6.67 0.76 7.37
N SER A 59 6.68 1.93 8.01
CA SER A 59 5.72 2.24 9.08
C SER A 59 4.35 2.58 8.50
N ILE A 60 3.30 2.32 9.29
CA ILE A 60 1.95 2.77 8.96
C ILE A 60 1.92 4.29 8.86
N ASP A 61 2.62 5.01 9.75
CA ASP A 61 2.70 6.47 9.74
C ASP A 61 3.27 7.01 8.43
N PHE A 62 4.27 6.35 7.84
CA PHE A 62 4.81 6.73 6.54
C PHE A 62 3.77 6.61 5.42
N ILE A 63 3.00 5.52 5.44
CA ILE A 63 1.94 5.25 4.46
C ILE A 63 0.77 6.23 4.62
N LEU A 64 0.46 6.61 5.86
CA LEU A 64 -0.65 7.50 6.18
C LEU A 64 -0.26 8.98 6.31
N ALA A 65 1.01 9.33 6.21
CA ALA A 65 1.40 10.74 6.26
C ALA A 65 0.73 11.49 5.10
N ASP A 66 0.18 12.67 5.37
CA ASP A 66 -0.19 13.58 4.30
C ASP A 66 1.08 14.12 3.65
N ASP A 67 1.22 13.93 2.35
CA ASP A 67 2.18 14.70 1.58
C ASP A 67 1.57 16.10 1.46
N VAL A 68 1.92 16.99 2.39
CA VAL A 68 1.60 18.41 2.26
C VAL A 68 2.25 18.88 0.97
N LEU A 69 1.45 18.95 -0.10
CA LEU A 69 1.85 19.54 -1.36
C LEU A 69 2.15 21.02 -1.10
N ASN A 70 3.41 21.41 -1.33
CA ASN A 70 3.73 22.77 -1.77
C ASN A 70 3.33 22.91 -3.24
#